data_AF-A0A7Y8I3T3-F1
#
_entry.id   AF-A0A7Y8I3T3-F1
#
_cell.length_a   1.000
_cell.length_b   1.000
_cell.length_c   1.000
_cell.angle_alpha   90.00
_cell.angle_beta   90.00
_cell.angle_gamma   90.00
#
_symmetry.space_group_name_H-M   'P 1'
#
loop_
_entity.id
_entity.type
_entity.pdbx_description
1 polymer ?
#
loop_
_entity_poly.entity_id
_entity_poly.type
_entity_poly.pdbx_seq_one_letter_code
_entity_poly.pdbx_strand_id
1 'polypeptide(L)' 'MIDQGIEGAGAGAVEPPARSVWILAAVVAAFHLATTGGYGIFRDELYYLACARRLDWGYVDHPPLVALMAWAVTHTLG' A
#
# COMPACT_ATOMS: atom_id res chain seq x y z
N MET A 1 44.46 -23.11 -4.85
CA MET A 1 44.36 -22.88 -3.40
C MET A 1 43.65 -21.55 -3.12
N ILE A 2 42.44 -21.35 -3.66
CA ILE A 2 41.42 -20.40 -3.16
C ILE A 2 40.08 -20.95 -3.67
N ASP A 3 39.48 -21.89 -2.94
CA ASP A 3 38.11 -22.37 -3.12
C ASP A 3 37.51 -22.52 -1.70
N GLN A 4 37.38 -21.38 -1.02
CA GLN A 4 36.72 -21.31 0.28
C GLN A 4 35.29 -20.87 0.01
N GLY A 5 34.37 -21.80 0.25
CA GLY A 5 33.02 -21.79 -0.26
C GLY A 5 32.21 -20.58 0.16
N ILE A 6 31.40 -20.11 -0.78
CA ILE A 6 30.09 -19.55 -0.45
C ILE A 6 29.21 -20.75 -0.08
N GLU A 7 29.52 -21.39 1.06
CA GLU A 7 28.60 -22.33 1.70
C GLU A 7 27.37 -21.53 2.10
N GLY A 8 26.21 -22.03 1.68
CA GLY A 8 24.98 -21.28 1.53
C GLY A 8 24.71 -20.32 2.68
N ALA A 9 24.43 -19.07 2.33
CA ALA A 9 23.53 -18.25 3.11
C ALA A 9 22.22 -19.03 3.19
N GLY A 10 22.12 -19.89 4.20
CA GLY A 10 20.91 -20.63 4.50
C GLY A 10 19.79 -19.61 4.51
N ALA A 11 18.72 -19.90 3.78
CA ALA A 11 17.44 -19.26 3.97
C ALA A 11 17.08 -19.51 5.44
N GLY A 12 17.53 -18.63 6.33
CA GLY A 12 17.26 -18.72 7.75
C GLY A 12 15.75 -18.73 7.89
N ALA A 13 15.22 -19.83 8.41
CA ALA A 13 13.80 -19.94 8.68
C ALA A 13 13.44 -18.76 9.59
N VAL A 14 12.64 -17.83 9.08
CA VAL A 14 12.16 -16.71 9.88
C VAL A 14 11.16 -17.31 10.86
N GLU A 15 11.55 -17.38 12.12
CA GLU A 15 10.65 -17.81 13.19
C GLU A 15 9.37 -16.97 13.15
N PRO A 16 8.18 -17.59 13.23
CA PRO A 16 6.93 -16.85 13.11
C PRO A 16 6.83 -15.81 14.23
N PRO A 17 6.44 -14.57 13.92
CA PRO A 17 6.35 -13.51 14.93
C PRO A 17 5.35 -13.90 16.02
N ALA A 18 5.71 -13.61 17.27
CA ALA A 18 4.86 -13.91 18.42
C ALA A 18 3.48 -13.25 18.29
N ARG A 19 2.44 -13.88 18.85
CA ARG A 19 1.06 -13.36 18.83
C ARG A 19 0.94 -11.91 19.33
N SER A 20 1.78 -11.52 20.29
CA SER A 20 1.85 -10.15 20.80
C SER A 20 2.24 -9.12 19.73
N VAL A 21 3.11 -9.49 18.80
CA VAL A 21 3.52 -8.64 17.67
C VAL A 21 2.32 -8.37 16.76
N TRP A 22 1.52 -9.40 16.45
CA TRP A 22 0.30 -9.23 15.66
C TRP A 22 -0.75 -8.36 16.34
N ILE A 23 -0.93 -8.53 17.66
CA ILE A 23 -1.85 -7.69 18.44
C ILE A 23 -1.37 -6.24 18.41
N LEU A 24 -0.08 -6.00 18.64
CA LEU A 24 0.48 -4.65 18.60
C LEU A 24 0.34 -4.02 17.22
N ALA A 25 0.64 -4.77 16.15
CA ALA A 25 0.49 -4.31 14.77
C ALA A 25 -0.97 -3.94 14.47
N ALA A 26 -1.93 -4.77 14.89
CA ALA A 26 -3.36 -4.48 14.72
C ALA A 26 -3.80 -3.22 15.48
N VAL A 27 -3.31 -3.03 16.71
CA VAL A 27 -3.60 -1.83 17.51
C VAL A 27 -3.03 -0.57 16.84
N VAL A 28 -1.78 -0.62 16.40
CA VAL A 28 -1.13 0.51 15.71
C VAL A 28 -1.85 0.84 14.41
N ALA A 29 -2.23 -0.17 13.63
CA ALA A 29 -3.01 0.02 12.40
C ALA A 29 -4.37 0.66 12.72
N ALA A 30 -5.12 0.13 13.69
CA ALA A 30 -6.40 0.69 14.10
C ALA A 30 -6.27 2.15 14.57
N PHE A 31 -5.22 2.48 15.33
CA PHE A 31 -4.93 3.84 15.76
C PHE A 31 -4.66 4.78 14.56
N HIS A 32 -3.88 4.34 13.57
CA HIS A 32 -3.67 5.11 12.35
C HIS A 32 -4.97 5.32 11.58
N LEU A 33 -5.77 4.27 11.37
CA LEU A 33 -7.08 4.41 10.71
C LEU A 33 -8.02 5.36 11.47
N ALA A 34 -8.00 5.35 12.80
CA ALA A 34 -8.82 6.26 13.60
C ALA A 34 -8.37 7.73 13.52
N THR A 35 -7.08 7.98 13.24
CA THR A 35 -6.49 9.34 13.23
C THR A 35 -6.19 9.87 11.83
N THR A 36 -6.33 9.04 10.79
CA THR A 36 -5.97 9.38 9.40
C THR A 36 -6.75 10.54 8.80
N GLY A 37 -7.93 10.87 9.34
CA GLY A 37 -8.82 11.90 8.78
C GLY A 37 -8.39 13.36 9.04
N GLY A 38 -7.31 13.60 9.80
CA GLY A 38 -6.91 14.95 10.22
C GLY A 38 -6.29 15.83 9.14
N TYR A 39 -5.83 15.27 8.02
CA TYR A 39 -4.99 15.98 7.04
C TYR A 39 -5.73 16.54 5.81
N GLY A 40 -7.01 16.16 5.59
CA GLY A 40 -7.76 16.57 4.40
C GLY A 40 -7.20 15.98 3.09
N ILE A 41 -7.86 16.29 1.98
CA ILE A 41 -7.49 15.78 0.65
C ILE A 41 -6.44 16.69 0.01
N PHE A 42 -5.31 16.11 -0.41
CA PHE A 42 -4.26 16.85 -1.12
C PHE A 42 -4.65 17.13 -2.59
N ARG A 43 -3.98 18.12 -3.20
CA ARG A 43 -4.27 18.53 -4.59
C ARG A 43 -4.18 17.37 -5.59
N ASP A 44 -3.17 16.52 -5.42
CA ASP A 44 -2.96 15.38 -6.33
C ASP A 44 -4.03 14.30 -6.12
N GLU A 45 -4.59 14.19 -4.92
CA GLU A 45 -5.72 13.30 -4.61
C GLU A 45 -7.03 13.79 -5.24
N LEU A 46 -7.27 15.11 -5.26
CA LEU A 46 -8.39 15.70 -6.00
C LEU A 46 -8.30 15.41 -7.51
N TYR A 47 -7.08 15.36 -8.06
CA TYR A 47 -6.85 15.00 -9.45
C TYR A 47 -7.27 13.54 -9.71
N TYR A 48 -6.84 12.60 -8.86
CA TYR A 48 -7.27 11.20 -8.98
C TYR A 48 -8.79 11.02 -8.81
N LEU A 49 -9.43 11.80 -7.93
CA LEU A 49 -10.88 11.81 -7.77
C LEU A 49 -11.60 12.31 -9.04
N ALA A 50 -11.01 13.28 -9.73
CA ALA A 50 -11.52 13.76 -11.02
C ALA A 50 -11.35 12.70 -12.12
N CYS A 51 -10.21 11.99 -12.13
CA CYS A 51 -9.96 10.87 -13.03
C CYS A 51 -10.92 9.70 -12.81
N ALA A 52 -11.23 9.38 -11.54
CA ALA A 52 -12.22 8.36 -11.18
C ALA A 52 -13.63 8.67 -11.70
N ARG A 53 -14.00 9.95 -11.77
CA ARG A 53 -15.30 10.38 -12.34
C ARG A 53 -15.33 10.39 -13.86
N ARG A 54 -14.18 10.34 -14.52
CA ARG A 54 -14.04 10.36 -15.98
C ARG A 54 -13.05 9.28 -16.40
N LEU A 55 -13.44 8.00 -16.32
CA LEU A 55 -12.54 6.96 -16.81
C LEU A 55 -12.21 7.20 -18.28
N ASP A 56 -10.92 7.26 -18.57
CA ASP A 56 -10.37 7.36 -19.92
C ASP A 56 -9.27 6.30 -20.08
N TRP A 57 -8.91 5.98 -21.32
CA TRP A 57 -7.94 4.94 -21.67
C TRP A 57 -6.49 5.29 -21.32
N GLY A 58 -6.25 6.49 -20.79
CA GLY A 58 -4.96 6.93 -20.27
C GLY A 58 -4.98 8.42 -19.99
N TYR A 59 -4.41 8.81 -18.85
CA TYR A 59 -4.14 10.21 -18.54
C TYR A 59 -2.70 10.55 -18.91
N VAL A 60 -2.41 11.84 -19.08
CA VAL A 60 -1.07 12.34 -19.47
C VAL A 60 0.03 11.76 -18.58
N ASP A 61 -0.26 11.60 -17.29
CA ASP A 61 0.72 11.18 -16.29
C ASP A 61 0.62 9.69 -15.90
N HIS A 62 -0.47 8.98 -16.23
CA HIS A 62 -0.66 7.61 -15.78
C HIS A 62 -1.60 6.74 -16.65
N PRO A 63 -1.30 5.42 -16.73
CA PRO A 63 -2.14 4.45 -17.42
C PRO A 63 -3.54 4.32 -16.77
N PRO A 64 -4.55 3.81 -17.51
CA PRO A 64 -5.95 3.81 -17.11
C PRO A 64 -6.23 3.03 -15.82
N LEU A 65 -5.33 2.11 -15.47
CA LEU A 65 -5.40 1.34 -14.22
C LEU A 65 -5.50 2.24 -12.98
N VAL A 66 -4.79 3.38 -12.96
CA VAL A 66 -4.82 4.29 -11.81
C VAL A 66 -6.20 4.94 -11.66
N ALA A 67 -6.83 5.35 -12.76
CA ALA A 67 -8.19 5.89 -12.74
C ALA A 67 -9.22 4.82 -12.34
N LEU A 68 -9.04 3.58 -12.79
CA LEU A 68 -9.89 2.44 -12.42
C LEU A 68 -9.77 2.11 -10.92
N MET A 69 -8.56 2.13 -10.36
CA MET A 69 -8.35 1.91 -8.93
C MET A 69 -8.97 3.04 -8.10
N ALA A 70 -8.78 4.30 -8.49
CA ALA A 70 -9.42 5.43 -7.83
C ALA A 70 -10.95 5.35 -7.90
N TRP A 71 -11.51 4.91 -9.02
CA TRP A 71 -12.94 4.63 -9.15
C TRP A 71 -13.39 3.49 -8.23
N ALA A 72 -12.68 2.37 -8.20
CA ALA A 72 -13.04 1.25 -7.34
C ALA A 72 -13.01 1.63 -5.86
N VAL A 73 -11.99 2.39 -5.44
CA VAL A 73 -11.85 2.88 -4.07
C VAL A 73 -12.99 3.82 -3.71
N THR A 74 -13.27 4.84 -4.52
CA THR A 74 -14.40 5.76 -4.26
C THR A 74 -15.75 5.05 -4.30
N HIS A 75 -15.93 4.05 -5.15
CA HIS A 75 -17.19 3.31 -5.23
C HIS A 75 -17.42 2.31 -4.07
N THR A 76 -16.34 1.88 -3.40
CA THR A 76 -16.42 0.90 -2.30
C THR A 76 -16.28 1.53 -0.92
N LEU A 77 -15.45 2.56 -0.79
CA LEU A 77 -15.12 3.22 0.47
C LEU A 77 -15.75 4.62 0.61
N GLY A 78 -16.28 5.20 -0.47
CA GLY A 78 -16.90 6.53 -0.50
C GLY A 78 -16.00 7.61 -1.09
#